data_AF-A0A3B0B8J4-F1
#
_entry.id   AF-A0A3B0B8J4-F1
#
_cell.length_a   1.000
_cell.length_b   1.000
_cell.length_c   1.000
_cell.angle_alpha   90.00
_cell.angle_beta   90.00
_cell.angle_gamma   90.00
#
_symmetry.space_group_name_H-M   'P 1'
#
loop_
_entity.id
_entity.type
_entity.pdbx_description
1 polymer ?
#
loop_
_entity_poly.entity_id
_entity_poly.type
_entity_poly.pdbx_seq_one_letter_code
_entity_poly.pdbx_strand_id
1 'polypeptide(L)'
;MASRPTAIVTATALCAALVAVSPTTAWADTENVASEEVVADALAALDDSLLLDATDDSGVGIVALSRGSVKVPADLKEGVSIRAAGQDPLTVALPEADVASAAEVLADGTVTYPAGRSNNSVIVSDVGVQMLTTIVGAGAATSFEYELSLEPGQKLQLVGDGAAVFNADGSTAATVARAWAVDASGASVPTRYEVHGSTLVQRVDHTADDVVYPVVADPIWLAPWVVRCLAGLGLNSSQIAGIGSSGSPGAILAAFGYAAVRCVLGR
;
A
#
# COMPACT_ATOMS: atom_id res chain seq x y z
N MET A 1 -53.40 81.57 -30.16
CA MET A 1 -52.57 80.79 -31.11
C MET A 1 -51.13 80.84 -30.60
N ALA A 2 -50.49 79.67 -30.43
CA ALA A 2 -49.14 79.40 -29.93
C ALA A 2 -49.14 78.64 -28.59
N SER A 3 -49.03 77.32 -28.75
CA SER A 3 -49.00 76.23 -27.79
C SER A 3 -47.71 76.21 -26.95
N ARG A 4 -47.84 76.01 -25.64
CA ARG A 4 -46.74 75.60 -24.74
C ARG A 4 -46.72 74.07 -24.66
N PRO A 5 -45.57 73.39 -24.78
CA PRO A 5 -45.52 71.94 -24.67
C PRO A 5 -45.55 71.50 -23.21
N THR A 6 -46.46 70.59 -22.89
CA THR A 6 -46.56 69.91 -21.61
C THR A 6 -45.52 68.79 -21.59
N ALA A 7 -44.51 68.88 -20.71
CA ALA A 7 -43.56 67.80 -20.49
C ALA A 7 -44.21 66.71 -19.64
N ILE A 8 -44.42 65.53 -20.25
CA ILE A 8 -44.87 64.33 -19.56
C ILE A 8 -43.64 63.67 -18.94
N VAL A 9 -43.56 63.67 -17.61
CA VAL A 9 -42.57 62.88 -16.87
C VAL A 9 -43.14 61.48 -16.66
N THR A 10 -42.72 60.54 -17.49
CA THR A 10 -42.98 59.10 -17.28
C THR A 10 -42.05 58.58 -16.19
N ALA A 11 -42.59 58.28 -15.01
CA ALA A 11 -41.88 57.57 -13.95
C ALA A 11 -41.89 56.07 -14.26
N THR A 12 -40.80 55.57 -14.82
CA THR A 12 -40.57 54.13 -15.02
C THR A 12 -40.16 53.52 -13.69
N ALA A 13 -41.08 52.80 -13.04
CA ALA A 13 -40.79 52.02 -11.84
C ALA A 13 -39.96 50.78 -12.23
N LEU A 14 -38.66 50.81 -11.89
CA LEU A 14 -37.75 49.68 -12.04
C LEU A 14 -37.99 48.71 -10.87
N CYS A 15 -38.83 47.70 -11.07
CA CYS A 15 -38.95 46.57 -10.15
C CYS A 15 -37.68 45.70 -10.26
N ALA A 16 -36.71 45.93 -9.37
CA ALA A 16 -35.60 45.00 -9.15
C ALA A 16 -36.14 43.76 -8.43
N ALA A 17 -36.39 42.68 -9.17
CA ALA A 17 -36.62 41.37 -8.59
C ALA A 17 -35.29 40.86 -8.01
N LEU A 18 -35.13 40.98 -6.69
CA LEU A 18 -34.10 40.26 -5.95
C LEU A 18 -34.42 38.77 -6.02
N VAL A 19 -33.78 38.07 -6.96
CA VAL A 19 -33.66 36.61 -6.87
C VAL A 19 -32.70 36.34 -5.72
N ALA A 20 -33.23 35.98 -4.57
CA ALA A 20 -32.45 35.40 -3.49
C ALA A 20 -31.95 34.04 -3.99
N VAL A 21 -30.74 34.03 -4.56
CA VAL A 21 -29.99 32.79 -4.76
C VAL A 21 -29.57 32.34 -3.37
N SER A 22 -30.34 31.45 -2.76
CA SER A 22 -29.86 30.69 -1.61
C SER A 22 -28.56 30.02 -2.05
N PRO A 23 -27.43 30.16 -1.34
CA PRO A 23 -26.32 29.27 -1.54
C PRO A 23 -26.83 27.88 -1.15
N THR A 24 -27.19 27.05 -2.12
CA THR A 24 -27.07 25.62 -1.94
C THR A 24 -25.60 25.40 -1.62
N THR A 25 -25.31 25.18 -0.35
CA THR A 25 -24.11 24.46 0.04
C THR A 25 -24.28 23.07 -0.53
N ALA A 26 -23.92 22.91 -1.81
CA ALA A 26 -23.47 21.63 -2.28
C ALA A 26 -22.31 21.28 -1.36
N TRP A 27 -22.51 20.29 -0.49
CA TRP A 27 -21.38 19.52 -0.02
C TRP A 27 -20.80 18.92 -1.29
N ALA A 28 -19.80 19.59 -1.85
CA ALA A 28 -18.83 18.87 -2.61
C ALA A 28 -18.32 17.84 -1.61
N ASP A 29 -18.69 16.57 -1.82
CA ASP A 29 -17.76 15.50 -1.53
C ASP A 29 -16.49 15.96 -2.25
N THR A 30 -15.58 16.58 -1.52
CA THR A 30 -14.21 16.68 -1.98
C THR A 30 -13.82 15.22 -2.08
N GLU A 31 -13.98 14.62 -3.26
CA GLU A 31 -13.33 13.38 -3.58
C GLU A 31 -11.88 13.66 -3.23
N ASN A 32 -11.46 13.13 -2.08
CA ASN A 32 -10.11 13.25 -1.61
C ASN A 32 -9.31 12.33 -2.53
N VAL A 33 -9.05 12.82 -3.73
CA VAL A 33 -8.20 12.14 -4.70
C VAL A 33 -6.82 12.17 -4.08
N ALA A 34 -6.27 10.99 -3.90
CA ALA A 34 -4.93 10.84 -3.39
C ALA A 34 -3.93 11.60 -4.25
N SER A 35 -3.42 12.72 -3.75
CA SER A 35 -2.22 13.33 -4.30
C SER A 35 -0.99 12.56 -3.78
N GLU A 36 0.11 12.65 -4.52
CA GLU A 36 1.44 12.21 -4.07
C GLU A 36 1.75 12.72 -2.65
N GLU A 37 1.40 13.97 -2.37
CA GLU A 37 1.58 14.64 -1.07
C GLU A 37 0.83 13.92 0.06
N VAL A 38 -0.43 13.51 -0.16
CA VAL A 38 -1.20 12.78 0.85
C VAL A 38 -0.57 11.42 1.17
N VAL A 39 -0.04 10.73 0.15
CA VAL A 39 0.64 9.44 0.36
C VAL A 39 1.96 9.66 1.10
N ALA A 40 2.77 10.63 0.67
CA ALA A 40 4.04 10.96 1.31
C ALA A 40 3.85 11.34 2.78
N ASP A 41 2.86 12.19 3.09
CA ASP A 41 2.53 12.58 4.46
C ASP A 41 2.03 11.40 5.29
N ALA A 42 1.19 10.54 4.72
CA ALA A 42 0.69 9.34 5.39
C ALA A 42 1.82 8.39 5.79
N LEU A 43 2.77 8.15 4.87
CA LEU A 43 3.92 7.29 5.13
C LEU A 43 4.88 7.93 6.13
N ALA A 44 5.15 9.23 6.03
CA ALA A 44 6.01 9.96 6.95
C ALA A 44 5.45 10.06 8.38
N ALA A 45 4.13 9.91 8.55
CA ALA A 45 3.47 9.91 9.86
C ALA A 45 3.50 8.54 10.57
N LEU A 46 3.85 7.46 9.87
CA LEU A 46 3.95 6.13 10.47
C LEU A 46 5.16 6.05 11.42
N ASP A 47 5.05 5.17 12.42
CA ASP A 47 6.21 4.80 13.22
C ASP A 47 7.25 4.13 12.32
N ASP A 48 8.51 4.59 12.36
CA ASP A 48 9.61 4.05 11.54
C ASP A 48 9.74 2.52 11.65
N SER A 49 9.34 1.94 12.79
CA SER A 49 9.36 0.50 12.96
C SER A 49 8.36 -0.23 12.06
N LEU A 50 7.33 0.40 11.51
CA LEU A 50 6.35 -0.22 10.61
C LEU A 50 6.82 -0.29 9.16
N LEU A 51 7.85 0.48 8.79
CA LEU A 51 8.35 0.59 7.44
C LEU A 51 9.68 -0.15 7.28
N LEU A 52 9.88 -0.78 6.13
CA LEU A 52 11.19 -1.29 5.75
C LEU A 52 12.13 -0.13 5.37
N ASP A 53 13.40 -0.29 5.69
CA ASP A 53 14.43 0.62 5.18
C ASP A 53 14.61 0.38 3.68
N ALA A 54 14.28 1.39 2.87
CA ALA A 54 14.52 1.38 1.43
C ALA A 54 16.02 1.27 1.13
N THR A 55 16.38 0.52 0.09
CA THR A 55 17.76 0.51 -0.40
C THR A 55 18.10 1.81 -1.14
N ASP A 56 19.38 2.19 -1.17
CA ASP A 56 19.86 3.39 -1.88
C ASP A 56 19.51 3.39 -3.38
N ASP A 57 19.40 2.19 -3.99
CA ASP A 57 19.09 1.99 -5.40
C ASP A 57 17.57 1.76 -5.66
N SER A 58 16.71 2.02 -4.67
CA SER A 58 15.25 1.83 -4.79
C SER A 58 14.66 2.78 -5.82
N GLY A 59 13.66 2.29 -6.57
CA GLY A 59 12.96 3.06 -7.58
C GLY A 59 12.31 2.16 -8.62
N VAL A 60 11.85 2.76 -9.72
CA VAL A 60 11.28 2.02 -10.86
C VAL A 60 12.38 1.29 -11.62
N GLY A 61 12.16 0.02 -11.94
CA GLY A 61 13.08 -0.84 -12.67
C GLY A 61 13.54 -2.04 -11.85
N ILE A 62 14.71 -2.57 -12.19
CA ILE A 62 15.31 -3.69 -11.47
C ILE A 62 16.26 -3.13 -10.41
N VAL A 63 15.92 -3.38 -9.15
CA VAL A 63 16.76 -3.12 -7.99
C VAL A 63 17.55 -4.39 -7.68
N ALA A 64 18.88 -4.32 -7.79
CA ALA A 64 19.76 -5.44 -7.50
C ALA A 64 20.06 -5.51 -5.99
N LEU A 65 19.86 -6.68 -5.39
CA LEU A 65 20.09 -6.94 -3.97
C LEU A 65 21.21 -7.96 -3.80
N SER A 66 21.74 -8.07 -2.58
CA SER A 66 22.89 -8.95 -2.29
C SER A 66 22.70 -10.42 -2.70
N ARG A 67 21.46 -10.92 -2.73
CA ARG A 67 21.12 -12.33 -3.01
C ARG A 67 19.98 -12.51 -4.02
N GLY A 68 19.63 -11.46 -4.74
CA GLY A 68 18.53 -11.46 -5.68
C GLY A 68 18.28 -10.10 -6.29
N SER A 69 17.06 -9.89 -6.76
CA SER A 69 16.62 -8.61 -7.31
C SER A 69 15.12 -8.45 -7.13
N VAL A 70 14.67 -7.20 -7.08
CA VAL A 70 13.25 -6.85 -7.14
C VAL A 70 13.01 -6.02 -8.40
N LYS A 71 11.98 -6.33 -9.17
CA LYS A 71 11.51 -5.49 -10.28
C LYS A 71 10.26 -4.73 -9.84
N VAL A 72 10.37 -3.41 -9.81
CA VAL A 72 9.25 -2.48 -9.59
C VAL A 72 8.86 -1.90 -10.95
N PRO A 73 7.65 -2.15 -11.47
CA PRO A 73 7.33 -1.80 -12.85
C PRO A 73 6.95 -0.32 -13.01
N ALA A 74 7.06 0.24 -14.21
CA ALA A 74 6.54 1.58 -14.49
C ALA A 74 5.00 1.60 -14.57
N ASP A 75 4.40 0.49 -15.01
CA ASP A 75 2.96 0.24 -15.05
C ASP A 75 2.63 -0.87 -14.03
N LEU A 76 1.78 -0.57 -13.05
CA LEU A 76 1.45 -1.49 -11.97
C LEU A 76 0.79 -2.79 -12.45
N LYS A 77 0.20 -2.79 -13.65
CA LYS A 77 -0.40 -3.99 -14.28
C LYS A 77 0.60 -5.13 -14.49
N GLU A 78 1.89 -4.82 -14.56
CA GLU A 78 2.93 -5.85 -14.68
C GLU A 78 3.18 -6.61 -13.36
N GLY A 79 2.77 -6.04 -12.22
CA GLY A 79 3.06 -6.55 -10.88
C GLY A 79 4.51 -6.35 -10.45
N VAL A 80 4.76 -6.48 -9.15
CA VAL A 80 6.10 -6.41 -8.56
C VAL A 80 6.69 -7.82 -8.50
N SER A 81 7.92 -7.99 -9.00
CA SER A 81 8.58 -9.31 -9.05
C SER A 81 9.74 -9.40 -8.08
N ILE A 82 9.78 -10.46 -7.26
CA ILE A 82 10.90 -10.78 -6.37
C ILE A 82 11.62 -12.00 -6.92
N ARG A 83 12.91 -11.89 -7.20
CA ARG A 83 13.72 -12.95 -7.80
C ARG A 83 14.95 -13.26 -6.96
N ALA A 84 15.07 -14.49 -6.48
CA ALA A 84 16.33 -14.98 -5.92
C ALA A 84 17.31 -15.37 -7.03
N ALA A 85 18.61 -15.27 -6.76
CA ALA A 85 19.64 -15.64 -7.73
C ALA A 85 19.47 -17.09 -8.22
N GLY A 86 19.31 -17.26 -9.54
CA GLY A 86 19.16 -18.57 -10.17
C GLY A 86 17.77 -19.22 -10.05
N GLN A 87 16.77 -18.50 -9.55
CA GLN A 87 15.37 -18.96 -9.47
C GLN A 87 14.46 -18.09 -10.32
N ASP A 88 13.28 -18.59 -10.68
CA ASP A 88 12.25 -17.81 -11.35
C ASP A 88 11.59 -16.79 -10.39
N PRO A 89 11.07 -15.67 -10.94
CA PRO A 89 10.55 -14.61 -10.10
C PRO A 89 9.17 -14.99 -9.54
N LEU A 90 8.94 -14.66 -8.27
CA LEU A 90 7.58 -14.56 -7.74
C LEU A 90 7.04 -13.18 -8.10
N THR A 91 6.04 -13.12 -8.98
CA THR A 91 5.35 -11.86 -9.32
C THR A 91 4.06 -11.74 -8.53
N VAL A 92 3.84 -10.57 -7.94
CA VAL A 92 2.66 -10.19 -7.18
C VAL A 92 1.97 -9.05 -7.91
N ALA A 93 0.74 -9.26 -8.35
CA ALA A 93 -0.13 -8.18 -8.81
C ALA A 93 -0.67 -7.42 -7.59
N LEU A 94 -0.80 -6.10 -7.69
CA LEU A 94 -1.27 -5.26 -6.58
C LEU A 94 -2.73 -4.81 -6.80
N PRO A 95 -3.45 -4.48 -5.71
CA PRO A 95 -4.82 -3.95 -5.78
C PRO A 95 -4.92 -2.72 -6.69
N GLU A 96 -6.08 -2.52 -7.34
CA GLU A 96 -6.37 -1.33 -8.16
C GLU A 96 -5.38 -1.05 -9.30
N ALA A 97 -4.56 -2.04 -9.71
CA ALA A 97 -3.58 -1.87 -10.78
C ALA A 97 -4.18 -1.42 -12.13
N ASP A 98 -5.45 -1.77 -12.40
CA ASP A 98 -6.12 -1.40 -13.64
C ASP A 98 -6.40 0.11 -13.78
N VAL A 99 -6.59 0.77 -12.65
CA VAL A 99 -6.93 2.20 -12.54
C VAL A 99 -5.77 3.04 -11.99
N ALA A 100 -4.64 2.41 -11.68
CA ALA A 100 -3.43 3.09 -11.22
C ALA A 100 -2.84 3.99 -12.31
N SER A 101 -2.40 5.18 -11.90
CA SER A 101 -1.62 6.07 -12.75
C SER A 101 -0.14 5.64 -12.81
N ALA A 102 0.65 6.39 -13.57
CA ALA A 102 2.08 6.16 -13.68
C ALA A 102 2.79 6.20 -12.32
N ALA A 103 3.86 5.43 -12.19
CA ALA A 103 4.71 5.41 -11.01
C ALA A 103 5.32 6.79 -10.71
N GLU A 104 5.28 7.17 -9.45
CA GLU A 104 5.94 8.35 -8.89
C GLU A 104 6.97 7.88 -7.84
N VAL A 105 8.13 8.54 -7.77
CA VAL A 105 9.23 8.10 -6.88
C VAL A 105 9.45 9.18 -5.83
N LEU A 106 9.26 8.83 -4.57
CA LEU A 106 9.49 9.69 -3.41
C LEU A 106 11.00 9.85 -3.14
N ALA A 107 11.35 10.81 -2.28
CA ALA A 107 12.75 11.17 -2.00
C ALA A 107 13.58 10.04 -1.35
N ASP A 108 12.92 9.09 -0.68
CA ASP A 108 13.51 7.91 -0.04
C ASP A 108 13.61 6.70 -0.98
N GLY A 109 13.18 6.85 -2.25
CA GLY A 109 13.15 5.76 -3.24
C GLY A 109 11.90 4.90 -3.19
N THR A 110 10.93 5.19 -2.31
CA THR A 110 9.61 4.56 -2.30
C THR A 110 8.89 4.89 -3.62
N VAL A 111 8.34 3.86 -4.28
CA VAL A 111 7.58 4.04 -5.52
C VAL A 111 6.09 4.00 -5.21
N THR A 112 5.37 5.07 -5.53
CA THR A 112 3.92 5.17 -5.34
C THR A 112 3.16 5.10 -6.66
N TYR A 113 1.96 4.53 -6.61
CA TYR A 113 1.03 4.38 -7.71
C TYR A 113 -0.33 4.90 -7.28
N PRO A 114 -0.66 6.16 -7.61
CA PRO A 114 -1.95 6.74 -7.28
C PRO A 114 -3.10 5.98 -7.96
N ALA A 115 -4.15 5.65 -7.22
CA ALA A 115 -5.29 4.87 -7.73
C ALA A 115 -6.62 5.31 -7.09
N GLY A 116 -6.93 6.60 -7.19
CA GLY A 116 -8.22 7.17 -6.80
C GLY A 116 -8.45 7.12 -5.29
N ARG A 117 -9.10 6.06 -4.79
CA ARG A 117 -9.53 5.90 -3.38
C ARG A 117 -8.59 5.03 -2.54
N SER A 118 -7.65 4.33 -3.17
CA SER A 118 -6.59 3.62 -2.48
C SER A 118 -5.35 3.57 -3.37
N ASN A 119 -4.18 3.89 -2.82
CA ASN A 119 -2.93 3.94 -3.59
C ASN A 119 -2.01 2.81 -3.17
N ASN A 120 -1.12 2.40 -4.06
CA ASN A 120 -0.10 1.43 -3.74
C ASN A 120 1.25 2.11 -3.57
N SER A 121 2.02 1.72 -2.57
CA SER A 121 3.41 2.14 -2.41
C SER A 121 4.31 0.92 -2.25
N VAL A 122 5.47 0.93 -2.90
CA VAL A 122 6.41 -0.19 -2.94
C VAL A 122 7.74 0.27 -2.39
N ILE A 123 8.15 -0.36 -1.29
CA ILE A 123 9.44 -0.13 -0.64
C ILE A 123 10.29 -1.39 -0.85
N VAL A 124 11.45 -1.22 -1.48
CA VAL A 124 12.40 -2.32 -1.72
C VAL A 124 13.49 -2.29 -0.66
N SER A 125 13.69 -3.41 0.03
CA SER A 125 14.69 -3.55 1.09
C SER A 125 15.53 -4.83 0.89
N ASP A 126 16.68 -4.90 1.53
CA ASP A 126 17.55 -6.11 1.52
C ASP A 126 16.84 -7.36 2.08
N VAL A 127 15.82 -7.15 2.92
CA VAL A 127 15.08 -8.22 3.58
C VAL A 127 13.82 -8.68 2.83
N GLY A 128 13.35 -7.89 1.87
CA GLY A 128 12.05 -8.11 1.24
C GLY A 128 11.49 -6.87 0.54
N VAL A 129 10.20 -6.93 0.23
CA VAL A 129 9.46 -5.82 -0.36
C VAL A 129 8.24 -5.54 0.49
N GLN A 130 7.99 -4.27 0.79
CA GLN A 130 6.75 -3.86 1.42
C GLN A 130 5.85 -3.21 0.37
N MET A 131 4.62 -3.70 0.28
CA MET A 131 3.61 -3.26 -0.68
C MET A 131 2.46 -2.67 0.12
N LEU A 132 2.51 -1.37 0.37
CA LEU A 132 1.53 -0.68 1.19
C LEU A 132 0.32 -0.28 0.37
N THR A 133 -0.85 -0.30 1.01
CA THR A 133 -2.07 0.30 0.50
C THR A 133 -2.49 1.47 1.38
N THR A 134 -2.52 2.67 0.79
CA THR A 134 -2.99 3.89 1.46
C THR A 134 -4.44 4.15 1.08
N ILE A 135 -5.35 3.94 2.02
CA ILE A 135 -6.81 4.07 1.91
C ILE A 135 -7.20 5.50 2.29
N VAL A 136 -7.77 6.27 1.37
CA VAL A 136 -7.93 7.74 1.56
C VAL A 136 -9.26 8.18 2.15
N GLY A 137 -10.24 7.27 2.28
CA GLY A 137 -11.55 7.60 2.84
C GLY A 137 -12.51 6.42 2.96
N ALA A 138 -13.65 6.67 3.62
CA ALA A 138 -14.68 5.67 3.92
C ALA A 138 -15.34 5.03 2.69
N GLY A 139 -15.25 5.68 1.53
CA GLY A 139 -15.76 5.16 0.26
C GLY A 139 -14.79 4.25 -0.49
N ALA A 140 -13.62 3.93 0.07
CA ALA A 140 -12.66 2.99 -0.52
C ALA A 140 -13.08 1.52 -0.30
N ALA A 141 -12.47 0.61 -1.06
CA ALA A 141 -12.67 -0.83 -0.86
C ALA A 141 -12.11 -1.28 0.50
N THR A 142 -12.72 -2.30 1.10
CA THR A 142 -12.25 -2.92 2.36
C THR A 142 -11.48 -4.23 2.14
N SER A 143 -11.29 -4.62 0.88
CA SER A 143 -10.70 -5.90 0.45
C SER A 143 -9.68 -5.62 -0.63
N PHE A 144 -8.43 -5.97 -0.36
CA PHE A 144 -7.27 -5.69 -1.22
C PHE A 144 -6.63 -7.00 -1.65
N GLU A 145 -6.63 -7.24 -2.95
CA GLU A 145 -6.21 -8.51 -3.54
C GLU A 145 -4.80 -8.42 -4.12
N TYR A 146 -3.94 -9.37 -3.70
CA TYR A 146 -2.60 -9.56 -4.21
C TYR A 146 -2.54 -10.92 -4.90
N GLU A 147 -2.59 -10.94 -6.23
CA GLU A 147 -2.57 -12.18 -7.01
C GLU A 147 -1.12 -12.61 -7.29
N LEU A 148 -0.79 -13.86 -6.98
CA LEU A 148 0.56 -14.41 -7.14
C LEU A 148 0.66 -15.26 -8.40
N SER A 149 1.73 -15.05 -9.16
CA SER A 149 2.16 -15.98 -10.22
C SER A 149 2.89 -17.18 -9.60
N LEU A 150 2.13 -18.23 -9.28
CA LEU A 150 2.67 -19.46 -8.67
C LEU A 150 3.20 -20.45 -9.72
N GLU A 151 4.35 -21.05 -9.47
CA GLU A 151 4.90 -22.13 -10.28
C GLU A 151 4.09 -23.44 -10.12
N PRO A 152 4.17 -24.38 -11.08
CA PRO A 152 3.53 -25.68 -10.95
C PRO A 152 3.88 -26.39 -9.64
N GLY A 153 2.86 -26.68 -8.82
CA GLY A 153 3.01 -27.34 -7.54
C GLY A 153 3.21 -26.42 -6.34
N GLN A 154 3.42 -25.11 -6.56
CA GLN A 154 3.40 -24.13 -5.49
C GLN A 154 1.98 -23.89 -4.96
N LYS A 155 1.88 -23.57 -3.67
CA LYS A 155 0.62 -23.25 -3.01
C LYS A 155 0.80 -22.11 -2.02
N LEU A 156 -0.10 -21.13 -2.08
CA LEU A 156 -0.25 -20.10 -1.07
C LEU A 156 -1.12 -20.63 0.07
N GLN A 157 -0.71 -20.43 1.33
CA GLN A 157 -1.47 -20.84 2.52
C GLN A 157 -1.29 -19.83 3.65
N LEU A 158 -2.31 -19.68 4.51
CA LEU A 158 -2.19 -18.94 5.75
C LEU A 158 -1.28 -19.68 6.75
N VAL A 159 -0.43 -18.94 7.45
CA VAL A 159 0.47 -19.45 8.50
C VAL A 159 0.50 -18.48 9.68
N GLY A 160 -0.13 -18.87 10.79
CA GLY A 160 -0.37 -17.92 11.89
C GLY A 160 -1.21 -16.73 11.41
N ASP A 161 -0.75 -15.51 11.69
CA ASP A 161 -1.40 -14.26 11.26
C ASP A 161 -0.89 -13.73 9.90
N GLY A 162 0.00 -14.48 9.23
CA GLY A 162 0.52 -14.15 7.90
C GLY A 162 0.22 -15.25 6.87
N ALA A 163 1.02 -15.28 5.80
CA ALA A 163 0.87 -16.28 4.74
C ALA A 163 2.24 -16.78 4.23
N ALA A 164 2.26 -17.91 3.54
CA ALA A 164 3.46 -18.45 2.94
C ALA A 164 3.16 -19.18 1.63
N VAL A 165 4.11 -19.09 0.70
CA VAL A 165 4.12 -19.90 -0.52
C VAL A 165 5.00 -21.12 -0.25
N PHE A 166 4.42 -22.31 -0.41
CA PHE A 166 5.13 -23.58 -0.29
C PHE A 166 5.39 -24.18 -1.66
N ASN A 167 6.61 -24.67 -1.87
CA ASN A 167 6.97 -25.50 -3.02
C ASN A 167 6.37 -26.90 -2.89
N ALA A 168 6.37 -27.66 -3.99
CA ALA A 168 5.86 -29.03 -4.02
C ALA A 168 6.58 -29.98 -3.04
N ASP A 169 7.83 -29.69 -2.68
CA ASP A 169 8.63 -30.46 -1.72
C ASP A 169 8.41 -30.04 -0.26
N GLY A 170 7.51 -29.08 -0.01
CA GLY A 170 7.20 -28.54 1.32
C GLY A 170 8.16 -27.46 1.81
N SER A 171 9.20 -27.10 1.05
CA SER A 171 10.03 -25.94 1.37
C SER A 171 9.28 -24.62 1.15
N THR A 172 9.61 -23.59 1.92
CA THR A 172 8.97 -22.27 1.79
C THR A 172 9.67 -21.44 0.72
N ALA A 173 8.92 -21.02 -0.30
CA ALA A 173 9.39 -20.16 -1.39
C ALA A 173 9.35 -18.67 -1.02
N ALA A 174 8.29 -18.24 -0.33
CA ALA A 174 8.11 -16.87 0.14
C ALA A 174 7.27 -16.86 1.42
N THR A 175 7.39 -15.81 2.22
CA THR A 175 6.59 -15.60 3.43
C THR A 175 6.10 -14.17 3.46
N VAL A 176 4.82 -14.02 3.74
CA VAL A 176 4.16 -12.75 3.98
C VAL A 176 4.08 -12.58 5.49
N ALA A 177 4.56 -11.45 5.95
CA ALA A 177 4.55 -11.10 7.35
C ALA A 177 3.10 -10.91 7.83
N ARG A 178 2.88 -10.81 9.15
CA ARG A 178 1.53 -10.61 9.70
C ARG A 178 0.89 -9.32 9.16
N ALA A 179 -0.42 -9.35 8.93
CA ALA A 179 -1.16 -8.17 8.54
C ALA A 179 -1.13 -7.09 9.62
N TRP A 180 -0.98 -5.83 9.22
CA TRP A 180 -1.24 -4.66 10.05
C TRP A 180 -1.89 -3.54 9.22
N ALA A 181 -2.66 -2.71 9.92
CA ALA A 181 -3.21 -1.47 9.38
C ALA A 181 -3.21 -0.41 10.48
N VAL A 182 -2.89 0.82 10.12
CA VAL A 182 -2.77 1.97 11.03
C VAL A 182 -3.45 3.19 10.41
N ASP A 183 -4.22 3.91 11.20
CA ASP A 183 -4.92 5.12 10.80
C ASP A 183 -4.04 6.38 10.98
N ALA A 184 -4.51 7.54 10.50
CA ALA A 184 -3.74 8.78 10.54
C ALA A 184 -3.52 9.34 11.97
N SER A 185 -4.17 8.79 12.98
CA SER A 185 -3.90 9.10 14.39
C SER A 185 -2.84 8.19 15.01
N GLY A 186 -2.36 7.19 14.26
CA GLY A 186 -1.45 6.14 14.73
C GLY A 186 -2.17 4.97 15.41
N ALA A 187 -3.51 4.92 15.36
CA ALA A 187 -4.28 3.84 15.97
C ALA A 187 -4.30 2.59 15.06
N SER A 188 -4.19 1.41 15.66
CA SER A 188 -4.30 0.16 14.90
C SER A 188 -5.73 -0.07 14.43
N VAL A 189 -5.87 -0.35 13.13
CA VAL A 189 -7.13 -0.74 12.49
C VAL A 189 -7.17 -2.26 12.36
N PRO A 190 -8.27 -2.94 12.73
CA PRO A 190 -8.37 -4.38 12.57
C PRO A 190 -8.19 -4.81 11.10
N THR A 191 -7.31 -5.79 10.88
CA THR A 191 -7.04 -6.35 9.56
C THR A 191 -6.72 -7.84 9.65
N ARG A 192 -6.92 -8.56 8.56
CA ARG A 192 -6.57 -9.99 8.45
C ARG A 192 -6.32 -10.39 7.00
N TYR A 193 -5.59 -11.49 6.83
CA TYR A 193 -5.48 -12.15 5.53
C TYR A 193 -6.48 -13.29 5.35
N GLU A 194 -6.91 -13.47 4.12
CA GLU A 194 -7.61 -14.63 3.57
C GLU A 194 -6.84 -15.12 2.34
N VAL A 195 -6.94 -16.42 2.01
CA VAL A 195 -6.27 -16.99 0.83
C VAL A 195 -7.31 -17.64 -0.08
N HIS A 196 -7.37 -17.18 -1.31
CA HIS A 196 -8.27 -17.70 -2.36
C HIS A 196 -7.43 -18.21 -3.54
N GLY A 197 -7.10 -19.51 -3.53
CA GLY A 197 -6.26 -20.10 -4.58
C GLY A 197 -4.85 -19.52 -4.59
N SER A 198 -4.51 -18.77 -5.63
CA SER A 198 -3.23 -18.04 -5.77
C SER A 198 -3.30 -16.58 -5.31
N THR A 199 -4.42 -16.14 -4.74
CA THR A 199 -4.62 -14.74 -4.31
C THR A 199 -4.56 -14.62 -2.80
N LEU A 200 -3.71 -13.72 -2.30
CA LEU A 200 -3.76 -13.23 -0.92
C LEU A 200 -4.73 -12.05 -0.87
N VAL A 201 -5.71 -12.11 0.02
CA VAL A 201 -6.66 -11.01 0.22
C VAL A 201 -6.43 -10.43 1.59
N GLN A 202 -6.12 -9.14 1.69
CA GLN A 202 -6.15 -8.42 2.96
C GLN A 202 -7.50 -7.74 3.13
N ARG A 203 -8.14 -7.97 4.27
CA ARG A 203 -9.34 -7.24 4.68
C ARG A 203 -8.99 -6.24 5.76
N VAL A 204 -9.37 -4.99 5.54
CA VAL A 204 -9.13 -3.90 6.48
C VAL A 204 -10.48 -3.33 6.92
N ASP A 205 -10.78 -3.43 8.21
CA ASP A 205 -12.06 -3.00 8.80
C ASP A 205 -12.04 -1.48 9.08
N HIS A 206 -11.73 -0.68 8.06
CA HIS A 206 -11.48 0.77 8.19
C HIS A 206 -12.75 1.65 8.18
N THR A 207 -13.95 1.07 8.09
CA THR A 207 -15.20 1.84 7.96
C THR A 207 -15.90 2.09 9.30
N ALA A 208 -15.23 1.83 10.42
CA ALA A 208 -15.74 2.14 11.76
C ALA A 208 -15.69 3.65 12.02
N ASP A 209 -16.60 4.16 12.87
CA ASP A 209 -16.80 5.60 13.11
C ASP A 209 -15.57 6.31 13.72
N ASP A 210 -14.65 5.57 14.34
CA ASP A 210 -13.47 6.07 15.04
C ASP A 210 -12.19 6.06 14.19
N VAL A 211 -12.25 5.58 12.94
CA VAL A 211 -11.09 5.49 12.05
C VAL A 211 -10.76 6.84 11.41
N VAL A 212 -9.52 7.28 11.53
CA VAL A 212 -9.03 8.54 10.96
C VAL A 212 -8.25 8.30 9.67
N TYR A 213 -8.68 8.92 8.57
CA TYR A 213 -8.01 8.77 7.27
C TYR A 213 -6.81 9.71 7.08
N PRO A 214 -5.82 9.32 6.24
CA PRO A 214 -5.73 8.03 5.54
C PRO A 214 -5.37 6.85 6.46
N VAL A 215 -5.78 5.64 6.06
CA VAL A 215 -5.35 4.39 6.69
C VAL A 215 -4.29 3.75 5.81
N VAL A 216 -3.16 3.34 6.38
CA VAL A 216 -2.12 2.58 5.67
C VAL A 216 -2.15 1.13 6.13
N ALA A 217 -2.15 0.21 5.18
CA ALA A 217 -2.13 -1.24 5.42
C ALA A 217 -1.01 -1.92 4.62
N ASP A 218 -0.50 -3.05 5.11
CA ASP A 218 0.58 -3.83 4.49
C ASP A 218 0.07 -4.98 3.59
N PRO A 219 0.90 -5.57 2.73
CA PRO A 219 1.81 -6.63 3.22
C PRO A 219 3.32 -6.34 3.11
N ILE A 220 4.09 -6.97 4.01
CA ILE A 220 5.53 -7.22 3.83
C ILE A 220 5.77 -8.63 3.25
N TRP A 221 6.48 -8.69 2.13
CA TRP A 221 6.94 -9.91 1.47
C TRP A 221 8.41 -10.15 1.78
N LEU A 222 8.70 -11.14 2.64
CA LEU A 222 10.07 -11.53 2.94
C LEU A 222 10.71 -12.24 1.75
N ALA A 223 11.90 -11.81 1.39
CA ALA A 223 12.59 -12.32 0.22
C ALA A 223 12.95 -13.82 0.37
N PRO A 224 12.97 -14.62 -0.71
CA PRO A 224 13.24 -16.05 -0.63
C PRO A 224 14.57 -16.41 0.06
N TRP A 225 15.62 -15.58 -0.11
CA TRP A 225 16.90 -15.80 0.56
C TRP A 225 16.84 -15.57 2.08
N VAL A 226 16.01 -14.64 2.55
CA VAL A 226 15.73 -14.40 3.97
C VAL A 226 14.97 -15.59 4.56
N VAL A 227 13.91 -16.02 3.88
CA VAL A 227 13.10 -17.17 4.30
C VAL A 227 13.96 -18.43 4.42
N ARG A 228 14.78 -18.73 3.40
CA ARG A 228 15.68 -19.90 3.41
C ARG A 228 16.70 -19.84 4.55
N CYS A 229 17.23 -18.66 4.82
CA CYS A 229 18.14 -18.40 5.92
C CYS A 229 17.49 -18.72 7.27
N LEU A 230 16.31 -18.15 7.55
CA LEU A 230 15.58 -18.33 8.80
C LEU A 230 15.10 -19.78 8.99
N ALA A 231 14.65 -20.43 7.91
CA ALA A 231 14.32 -21.86 7.92
C ALA A 231 15.54 -22.73 8.25
N GLY A 232 16.73 -22.37 7.76
CA GLY A 232 18.00 -23.04 8.11
C GLY A 232 18.39 -22.92 9.57
N LEU A 233 17.88 -21.90 10.28
CA LEU A 233 18.00 -21.75 11.73
C LEU A 233 16.91 -22.50 12.52
N GLY A 234 16.03 -23.25 11.84
CA GLY A 234 14.98 -24.06 12.44
C GLY A 234 13.66 -23.34 12.68
N LEU A 235 13.47 -22.13 12.15
CA LEU A 235 12.21 -21.41 12.23
C LEU A 235 11.21 -21.93 11.19
N ASN A 236 9.96 -22.12 11.58
CA ASN A 236 8.88 -22.48 10.65
C ASN A 236 8.19 -21.24 10.07
N SER A 237 7.38 -21.41 9.02
CA SER A 237 6.74 -20.30 8.31
C SER A 237 5.80 -19.46 9.18
N SER A 238 5.16 -20.03 10.21
CA SER A 238 4.33 -19.25 11.14
C SER A 238 5.17 -18.37 12.05
N GLN A 239 6.32 -18.87 12.52
CA GLN A 239 7.28 -18.05 13.27
C GLN A 239 7.88 -16.95 12.39
N ILE A 240 8.16 -17.25 11.11
CA ILE A 240 8.70 -16.31 10.12
C ILE A 240 7.65 -15.26 9.70
N ALA A 241 6.37 -15.61 9.65
CA ALA A 241 5.30 -14.66 9.41
C ALA A 241 5.09 -13.72 10.61
N GLY A 242 5.28 -14.22 11.83
CA GLY A 242 5.15 -13.45 13.08
C GLY A 242 6.17 -12.31 13.25
N ILE A 243 7.22 -12.27 12.42
CA ILE A 243 8.27 -11.22 12.41
C ILE A 243 7.73 -9.87 11.88
N GLY A 244 6.53 -9.88 11.30
CA GLY A 244 5.96 -8.81 10.50
C GLY A 244 5.43 -7.57 11.21
N SER A 245 5.36 -7.51 12.54
CA SER A 245 4.92 -6.27 13.20
C SER A 245 5.94 -5.13 13.09
N SER A 246 7.06 -5.35 12.41
CA SER A 246 8.00 -4.27 12.11
C SER A 246 8.94 -4.52 10.93
N GLY A 247 9.31 -5.76 10.60
CA GLY A 247 10.19 -6.03 9.44
C GLY A 247 11.60 -5.41 9.50
N SER A 248 11.86 -4.51 10.46
CA SER A 248 13.11 -3.80 10.64
C SER A 248 14.19 -4.74 11.20
N PRO A 249 15.47 -4.45 10.93
CA PRO A 249 16.58 -5.19 11.54
C PRO A 249 16.49 -5.24 13.08
N GLY A 250 15.94 -4.21 13.72
CA GLY A 250 15.71 -4.15 15.16
C GLY A 250 14.63 -5.14 15.64
N ALA A 251 13.55 -5.29 14.89
CA ALA A 251 12.50 -6.26 15.17
C ALA A 251 12.96 -7.71 14.97
N ILE A 252 13.70 -7.95 13.89
CA ILE A 252 14.31 -9.26 13.60
C ILE A 252 15.32 -9.61 14.71
N LEU A 253 16.14 -8.65 15.15
CA LEU A 253 17.05 -8.82 16.28
C LEU A 253 16.31 -9.18 17.56
N ALA A 254 15.26 -8.43 17.89
CA ALA A 254 14.49 -8.63 19.10
C ALA A 254 13.77 -9.99 19.12
N ALA A 255 13.28 -10.46 17.97
CA ALA A 255 12.49 -11.67 17.88
C ALA A 255 13.34 -12.96 17.73
N PHE A 256 14.49 -12.91 17.06
CA PHE A 256 15.27 -14.13 16.73
C PHE A 256 16.76 -14.05 17.08
N GLY A 257 17.20 -12.93 17.65
CA GLY A 257 18.57 -12.73 18.11
C GLY A 257 19.58 -12.53 16.98
N TYR A 258 20.84 -12.38 17.39
CA TYR A 258 21.94 -11.98 16.51
C TYR A 258 22.21 -12.93 15.34
N ALA A 259 21.96 -14.24 15.52
CA ALA A 259 22.18 -15.23 14.46
C ALA A 259 21.25 -15.01 13.27
N ALA A 260 19.99 -14.68 13.52
CA ALA A 260 19.02 -14.36 12.48
C ALA A 260 19.42 -13.08 11.73
N VAL A 261 19.78 -12.01 12.46
CA VAL A 261 20.23 -10.75 11.85
C VAL A 261 21.45 -10.95 10.95
N ARG A 262 22.46 -11.67 11.43
CA ARG A 262 23.66 -12.00 10.65
C ARG A 262 23.31 -12.79 9.39
N CYS A 263 22.44 -13.79 9.54
CA CYS A 263 22.02 -14.64 8.44
C CYS A 263 21.25 -13.85 7.36
N VAL A 264 20.30 -12.99 7.76
CA VAL A 264 19.51 -12.11 6.89
C VAL A 264 20.39 -11.10 6.16
N LEU A 265 21.28 -10.41 6.89
CA LEU A 265 22.26 -9.47 6.33
C LEU A 265 23.41 -10.15 5.56
N GLY A 266 23.40 -11.47 5.51
CA GLY A 266 24.40 -12.27 4.81
C GLY A 266 25.82 -12.17 5.33
N ARG A 267 25.99 -11.93 6.64
CA ARG A 267 27.28 -11.79 7.31
C ARG A 267 27.62 -12.98 8.19
#